data_AF-A0A918BEM4-F1
#
_entry.id   AF-A0A918BEM4-F1
#
_cell.length_a   1.000
_cell.length_b   1.000
_cell.length_c   1.000
_cell.angle_alpha   90.00
_cell.angle_beta   90.00
_cell.angle_gamma   90.00
#
_symmetry.space_group_name_H-M   'P 1'
#
loop_
_entity.id
_entity.type
_entity.pdbx_description
1 polymer ?
#
loop_
_entity_poly.entity_id
_entity_poly.type
_entity_poly.pdbx_seq_one_letter_code
_entity_poly.pdbx_strand_id
1 'polypeptide(L)'
;MQPDPKSRSRSGKSPLPDGEWSLSFCGRTVSRAQAQEPLVLHLLAEDICYQFAVYDWSTHRPALRHPRAWLAWRRKKRRLNDKRDRLREIAAASLPH
;
A
#
# COMPACT_ATOMS: atom_id res chain seq x y z
N MET A 1 23.49 -37.67 1.35
CA MET A 1 23.40 -36.39 2.09
C MET A 1 22.43 -35.49 1.35
N GLN A 2 21.21 -35.37 1.86
CA GLN A 2 20.20 -34.42 1.39
C GLN A 2 20.34 -33.14 2.24
N PRO A 3 20.43 -31.93 1.66
CA PRO A 3 20.42 -30.72 2.47
C PRO A 3 18.99 -30.37 2.91
N ASP A 4 18.84 -30.12 4.22
CA ASP A 4 17.65 -29.58 4.86
C ASP A 4 17.13 -28.30 4.18
N PRO A 5 15.82 -28.20 3.88
CA PRO A 5 15.21 -26.92 3.55
C PRO A 5 15.00 -26.13 4.85
N LYS A 6 15.96 -25.23 5.15
CA LYS A 6 15.77 -24.17 6.15
C LYS A 6 14.57 -23.31 5.77
N SER A 7 13.46 -23.62 6.41
CA SER A 7 12.26 -22.80 6.54
C SER A 7 12.65 -21.37 6.95
N ARG A 8 12.62 -20.45 5.98
CA ARG A 8 12.59 -19.01 6.23
C ARG A 8 11.19 -18.54 5.94
N SER A 9 10.35 -18.59 6.97
CA SER A 9 9.03 -17.96 7.01
C SER A 9 9.17 -16.47 6.64
N ARG A 10 8.86 -16.13 5.39
CA ARG A 10 8.67 -14.74 4.93
C ARG A 10 7.20 -14.57 4.58
N SER A 11 6.50 -13.90 5.49
CA SER A 11 5.12 -13.39 5.41
C SER A 11 4.12 -14.27 4.67
N GLY A 12 3.33 -15.03 5.44
CA GLY A 12 2.07 -15.60 4.99
C GLY A 12 1.07 -14.50 4.65
N LYS A 13 1.16 -13.95 3.44
CA LYS A 13 -0.03 -13.44 2.76
C LYS A 13 -0.63 -14.66 2.10
N SER A 14 -1.66 -15.24 2.73
CA SER A 14 -2.52 -16.20 2.04
C SER A 14 -2.96 -15.58 0.72
N PRO A 15 -2.96 -16.33 -0.40
CA PRO A 15 -3.53 -15.83 -1.63
C PRO A 15 -4.95 -15.37 -1.33
N LEU A 16 -5.32 -14.17 -1.79
CA LEU A 16 -6.71 -13.75 -1.73
C LEU A 16 -7.56 -14.79 -2.47
N PRO A 17 -8.76 -15.13 -1.97
CA PRO A 17 -9.73 -15.91 -2.74
C PRO A 17 -9.93 -15.30 -4.13
N ASP A 18 -10.17 -16.14 -5.14
CA ASP A 18 -10.44 -15.67 -6.49
C ASP A 18 -11.59 -14.64 -6.49
N GLY A 19 -11.30 -13.42 -6.94
CA GLY A 19 -12.28 -12.33 -6.98
C GLY A 19 -12.27 -11.38 -5.78
N GLU A 20 -11.24 -11.41 -4.92
CA GLU A 20 -11.02 -10.37 -3.92
C GLU A 20 -9.82 -9.47 -4.28
N TRP A 21 -9.95 -8.16 -4.01
CA TRP A 21 -8.86 -7.19 -4.12
C TRP A 21 -8.46 -6.69 -2.74
N SER A 22 -7.18 -6.42 -2.54
CA SER A 22 -6.67 -5.86 -1.29
C SER A 22 -6.38 -4.38 -1.44
N LEU A 23 -6.84 -3.59 -0.48
CA LEU A 23 -6.47 -2.19 -0.30
C LEU A 23 -5.21 -2.14 0.58
N SER A 24 -4.04 -1.97 -0.05
CA SER A 24 -2.75 -2.03 0.64
C SER A 24 -2.59 -0.95 1.71
N PHE A 25 -3.21 0.22 1.51
CA PHE A 25 -3.12 1.32 2.47
C PHE A 25 -3.76 0.96 3.81
N CYS A 26 -4.88 0.21 3.85
CA CYS A 26 -5.61 -0.12 5.08
C CYS A 26 -5.59 -1.61 5.46
N GLY A 27 -5.03 -2.47 4.61
CA GLY A 27 -4.97 -3.92 4.86
C GLY A 27 -6.34 -4.62 4.78
N ARG A 28 -7.36 -3.94 4.24
CA ARG A 28 -8.69 -4.52 4.03
C ARG A 28 -8.76 -5.25 2.70
N THR A 29 -9.66 -6.21 2.60
CA THR A 29 -10.01 -6.88 1.36
C THR A 29 -11.40 -6.45 0.92
N VAL A 30 -11.63 -6.50 -0.38
CA VAL A 30 -12.85 -6.05 -1.05
C VAL A 30 -13.26 -7.16 -2.00
N SER A 31 -14.50 -7.60 -1.90
CA SER A 31 -15.06 -8.63 -2.78
C SER A 31 -15.37 -8.13 -4.19
N ARG A 32 -15.55 -9.07 -5.13
CA ARG A 32 -15.99 -8.80 -6.51
C ARG A 32 -17.20 -7.89 -6.61
N ALA A 33 -18.19 -8.13 -5.76
CA ALA A 33 -19.44 -7.38 -5.73
C ALA A 33 -19.22 -5.94 -5.25
N GLN A 34 -18.43 -5.75 -4.18
CA GLN A 34 -18.13 -4.42 -3.65
C GLN A 34 -17.32 -3.56 -4.62
N ALA A 35 -16.42 -4.15 -5.42
CA ALA A 35 -15.66 -3.39 -6.41
C ALA A 35 -16.49 -2.95 -7.63
N GLN A 36 -17.78 -3.25 -7.70
CA GLN A 36 -18.67 -2.60 -8.67
C GLN A 36 -19.14 -1.23 -8.17
N GLU A 37 -19.00 -0.93 -6.88
CA GLU A 37 -19.39 0.36 -6.32
C GLU A 37 -18.37 1.45 -6.74
N PRO A 38 -18.82 2.61 -7.26
CA PRO A 38 -17.93 3.66 -7.74
C PRO A 38 -16.91 4.14 -6.69
N LEU A 39 -17.34 4.22 -5.44
CA LEU A 39 -16.47 4.64 -4.33
C LEU A 39 -15.34 3.63 -4.08
N VAL A 40 -15.65 2.34 -4.18
CA VAL A 40 -14.69 1.26 -3.97
C VAL A 40 -13.69 1.20 -5.13
N LEU A 41 -14.16 1.38 -6.37
CA LEU A 41 -13.28 1.54 -7.53
C LEU A 41 -12.33 2.74 -7.37
N HIS A 42 -12.85 3.87 -6.88
CA HIS A 42 -12.02 5.04 -6.61
C HIS A 42 -10.96 4.75 -5.53
N LEU A 43 -11.33 4.08 -4.44
CA LEU A 43 -10.37 3.66 -3.40
C LEU A 43 -9.31 2.70 -3.93
N LEU A 44 -9.68 1.75 -4.81
CA LEU A 44 -8.72 0.84 -5.46
C LEU A 44 -7.76 1.61 -6.38
N ALA A 45 -8.27 2.55 -7.18
CA ALA A 45 -7.44 3.40 -8.04
C ALA A 45 -6.48 4.27 -7.22
N GLU A 46 -6.95 4.83 -6.12
CA GLU A 46 -6.12 5.60 -5.19
C GLU A 46 -5.07 4.73 -4.48
N ASP A 47 -5.38 3.46 -4.15
CA ASP A 47 -4.39 2.52 -3.61
C ASP A 47 -3.27 2.25 -4.62
N ILE A 48 -3.61 2.00 -5.88
CA ILE A 48 -2.63 1.79 -6.96
C ILE A 48 -1.76 3.04 -7.12
N CYS A 49 -2.38 4.22 -7.21
CA CYS A 49 -1.64 5.49 -7.29
C CYS A 49 -0.72 5.70 -6.09
N TYR A 50 -1.18 5.35 -4.88
CA TYR A 50 -0.38 5.42 -3.66
C TYR A 50 0.82 4.46 -3.74
N GLN A 51 0.63 3.22 -4.16
CA GLN A 51 1.71 2.24 -4.32
C GLN A 51 2.78 2.72 -5.32
N PHE A 52 2.37 3.25 -6.48
CA PHE A 52 3.30 3.86 -7.43
C PHE A 52 4.05 5.04 -6.84
N ALA A 53 3.37 5.93 -6.11
CA ALA A 53 4.00 7.09 -5.50
C ALA A 53 5.00 6.70 -4.38
N VAL A 54 4.71 5.64 -3.62
CA VAL A 54 5.63 5.07 -2.62
C VAL A 54 6.84 4.43 -3.30
N TYR A 55 6.62 3.67 -4.37
CA TYR A 55 7.69 3.10 -5.18
C TYR A 55 8.62 4.18 -5.71
N ASP A 56 8.06 5.17 -6.43
CA ASP A 56 8.78 6.33 -6.96
C ASP A 56 9.54 7.11 -5.88
N TRP A 57 8.90 7.36 -4.73
CA TRP A 57 9.58 7.99 -3.61
C TRP A 57 10.76 7.15 -3.12
N SER A 58 10.60 5.83 -2.99
CA SER A 58 11.63 4.95 -2.43
C SER A 58 12.85 4.80 -3.35
N THR A 59 12.66 4.81 -4.67
CA THR A 59 13.72 4.68 -5.67
C THR A 59 14.52 5.97 -5.83
N HIS A 60 13.91 7.13 -5.64
CA HIS A 60 14.56 8.45 -5.74
C HIS A 60 15.16 8.93 -4.41
N ARG A 61 15.71 8.01 -3.60
CA ARG A 61 16.33 8.38 -2.31
C ARG A 61 17.63 9.16 -2.55
N PRO A 62 17.73 10.43 -2.12
CA PRO A 62 18.95 11.22 -2.28
C PRO A 62 20.04 10.78 -1.30
N ALA A 63 21.29 11.01 -1.68
CA ALA A 63 22.45 10.80 -0.82
C ALA A 63 22.45 11.77 0.38
N LEU A 64 22.97 11.31 1.52
CA LEU A 64 22.98 12.07 2.78
C LEU A 64 23.77 13.40 2.70
N ARG A 65 24.71 13.50 1.74
CA ARG A 65 25.49 14.72 1.47
C ARG A 65 24.67 15.88 0.88
N HIS A 66 23.41 15.66 0.51
CA HIS A 66 22.52 16.70 -0.03
C HIS A 66 21.36 16.98 0.94
N PRO A 67 21.59 17.78 2.00
CA PRO A 67 20.62 17.93 3.10
C PRO A 67 19.28 18.50 2.63
N ARG A 68 19.27 19.45 1.69
CA ARG A 68 18.04 20.03 1.14
C ARG A 68 17.20 19.00 0.38
N ALA A 69 17.82 18.23 -0.52
CA ALA A 69 17.15 17.17 -1.27
C ALA A 69 16.61 16.09 -0.33
N TRP A 70 17.37 15.74 0.70
CA TRP A 70 16.96 14.76 1.69
C TRP A 70 15.79 15.24 2.57
N LEU A 71 15.77 16.51 2.97
CA LEU A 71 14.61 17.10 3.64
C LEU A 71 13.37 17.10 2.74
N ALA A 72 13.52 17.45 1.46
CA ALA A 72 12.43 17.39 0.49
C ALA A 72 11.90 15.96 0.32
N TRP A 73 12.79 14.98 0.20
CA TRP A 73 12.46 13.56 0.14
C TRP A 73 11.70 13.08 1.39
N ARG A 74 12.12 13.50 2.59
CA ARG A 74 11.39 13.20 3.84
C ARG A 74 10.01 13.87 3.89
N ARG A 75 9.90 15.12 3.43
CA ARG A 75 8.60 15.82 3.35
C ARG A 75 7.65 15.11 2.38
N LYS A 76 8.16 14.60 1.25
CA LYS A 76 7.37 13.76 0.32
C LYS A 76 6.86 12.51 1.03
N LYS A 77 7.70 11.80 1.82
CA LYS A 77 7.25 10.67 2.64
C LYS A 77 6.11 11.05 3.59
N ARG A 78 6.24 12.17 4.29
CA ARG A 78 5.21 12.64 5.23
C ARG A 78 3.88 12.86 4.51
N ARG A 79 3.89 13.59 3.38
CA ARG A 79 2.69 13.80 2.56
C ARG A 79 2.05 12.50 2.07
N LEU A 80 2.86 11.50 1.70
CA LEU A 80 2.36 10.18 1.33
C LEU A 80 1.67 9.50 2.52
N ASN A 81 2.26 9.57 3.72
CA ASN A 81 1.61 9.03 4.93
C ASN A 81 0.30 9.77 5.24
N ASP A 82 0.27 11.09 5.15
CA ASP A 82 -0.95 11.88 5.39
C ASP A 82 -2.06 11.48 4.40
N LYS A 83 -1.72 11.28 3.11
CA LYS A 83 -2.66 10.77 2.11
C LYS A 83 -3.14 9.36 2.44
N ARG A 84 -2.23 8.48 2.88
CA ARG A 84 -2.57 7.12 3.30
C ARG A 84 -3.55 7.12 4.46
N ASP A 85 -3.31 7.95 5.47
CA ASP A 85 -4.13 8.00 6.67
C ASP A 85 -5.53 8.56 6.33
N ARG A 86 -5.63 9.56 5.45
CA ARG A 86 -6.92 10.02 4.91
C ARG A 86 -7.66 8.93 4.13
N LEU A 87 -6.97 8.15 3.28
CA LEU A 87 -7.59 7.03 2.57
C LEU A 87 -8.08 5.94 3.53
N ARG A 88 -7.35 5.68 4.62
CA ARG A 88 -7.78 4.76 5.69
C ARG A 88 -9.06 5.24 6.36
N GLU A 89 -9.16 6.53 6.67
CA GLU A 89 -10.36 7.11 7.28
C GLU A 89 -11.58 6.98 6.36
N ILE A 90 -11.44 7.31 5.07
CA ILE A 90 -12.51 7.15 4.09
C ILE A 90 -12.91 5.68 3.97
N ALA A 91 -11.95 4.76 3.83
CA ALA A 91 -12.23 3.34 3.75
C ALA A 91 -12.90 2.81 5.03
N ALA A 92 -12.52 3.31 6.21
CA ALA A 92 -13.14 2.94 7.47
C ALA A 92 -14.60 3.41 7.58
N ALA A 93 -14.91 4.59 7.03
CA ALA A 93 -16.27 5.14 7.01
C ALA A 93 -17.17 4.50 5.94
N SER A 94 -16.59 4.01 4.85
CA SER A 94 -17.34 3.61 3.65
C SER A 94 -17.41 2.11 3.42
N LEU A 95 -16.49 1.32 3.97
CA LEU A 95 -16.51 -0.13 3.84
C LEU A 95 -17.00 -0.76 5.15
N PRO A 96 -18.04 -1.61 5.12
CA PRO A 96 -18.46 -2.36 6.29
C PRO A 96 -17.32 -3.27 6.79
N HIS A 97 -17.34 -3.55 8.10
CA HIS A 97 -16.35 -4.40 8.77
C HIS A 97 -16.37 -5.84 8.28
#